data_AF-T1C480-F1
#
_entry.id   AF-T1C480-F1
#
_cell.length_a   1.000
_cell.length_b   1.000
_cell.length_c   1.000
_cell.angle_alpha   90.00
_cell.angle_beta   90.00
_cell.angle_gamma   90.00
#
_symmetry.space_group_name_H-M   'P 1'
#
loop_
_entity.id
_entity.type
_entity.pdbx_description
1 polymer ?
#
loop_
_entity_poly.entity_id
_entity_poly.type
_entity_poly.pdbx_seq_one_letter_code
_entity_poly.pdbx_strand_id
1 'polypeptide(L)'
;MADDGVRVQTCVTSPPYFGLRDYGVEGQIGLERNPAEYVERIVDVFRAVREVLMDDGTVWLNLGDSYTGNGGQSPQAGPLFKGRRRQRENVCRSARVVFEELKRKEL
;
A
#
# COMPACT_ATOMS: atom_id res chain seq x y z
N MET A 1 10.00 3.71 -22.00
CA MET A 1 8.67 4.29 -21.68
C MET A 1 8.73 5.81 -21.69
N ALA A 2 9.46 6.48 -20.80
CA ALA A 2 9.70 7.93 -20.93
C ALA A 2 10.53 8.27 -22.18
N ASP A 3 11.50 7.42 -22.52
CA ASP A 3 12.40 7.62 -23.68
C ASP A 3 11.72 7.47 -25.04
N ASP A 4 10.50 6.92 -25.10
CA ASP A 4 9.75 6.74 -26.35
C ASP A 4 9.00 8.02 -26.77
N GLY A 5 9.19 9.13 -26.03
CA GLY A 5 8.54 10.42 -26.26
C GLY A 5 7.05 10.45 -25.86
N VAL A 6 6.54 9.36 -25.27
CA VAL A 6 5.16 9.26 -24.80
C VAL A 6 5.01 10.11 -23.54
N ARG A 7 4.08 11.06 -23.59
CA ARG A 7 3.68 11.87 -22.43
C ARG A 7 2.19 11.74 -22.17
N VAL A 8 1.80 11.75 -20.90
CA VAL A 8 0.40 11.62 -20.46
C VAL A 8 -0.05 12.86 -19.71
N GLN A 9 -1.30 13.27 -19.91
CA GLN A 9 -1.85 14.44 -19.21
C GLN A 9 -2.40 14.09 -17.81
N THR A 10 -2.87 12.86 -17.64
CA THR A 10 -3.49 12.44 -16.38
C THR A 10 -3.11 11.01 -16.04
N CYS A 11 -2.73 10.79 -14.78
CA CYS A 11 -2.62 9.46 -14.18
C CYS A 11 -3.73 9.29 -13.12
N VAL A 12 -4.48 8.20 -13.18
CA VAL A 12 -5.47 7.82 -12.16
C VAL A 12 -5.13 6.40 -11.70
N THR A 13 -4.90 6.20 -10.41
CA THR A 13 -4.47 4.87 -9.92
C THR A 13 -4.86 4.61 -8.48
N SER A 14 -4.98 3.31 -8.16
CA SER A 14 -5.16 2.76 -6.82
C SER A 14 -4.13 1.64 -6.61
N PRO A 15 -2.87 1.96 -6.26
CA PRO A 15 -1.83 0.96 -6.07
C PRO A 15 -2.18 0.04 -4.89
N PRO A 16 -1.50 -1.10 -4.70
CA PRO A 16 -1.75 -1.98 -3.56
C PRO A 16 -1.75 -1.23 -2.23
N TYR A 17 -2.79 -1.42 -1.41
CA TYR A 17 -2.88 -0.75 -0.11
C TYR A 17 -2.07 -1.50 0.93
N PHE A 18 -1.41 -0.76 1.81
CA PHE A 18 -0.55 -1.31 2.85
C PHE A 18 -1.30 -2.29 3.76
N GLY A 19 -0.80 -3.52 3.89
CA GLY A 19 -1.32 -4.57 4.76
C GLY A 19 -2.70 -5.11 4.39
N LEU A 20 -3.21 -4.85 3.16
CA LEU A 20 -4.58 -5.22 2.80
C LEU A 20 -4.70 -6.56 2.05
N ARG A 21 -3.82 -6.82 1.07
CA ARG A 21 -3.91 -7.99 0.19
C ARG A 21 -2.54 -8.61 -0.07
N ASP A 22 -2.54 -9.93 -0.21
CA ASP A 22 -1.40 -10.69 -0.72
C ASP A 22 -1.70 -11.18 -2.14
N TYR A 23 -0.84 -10.79 -3.09
CA TYR A 23 -0.94 -11.19 -4.49
C TYR A 23 -0.09 -12.43 -4.81
N GLY A 24 0.67 -12.97 -3.85
CA GLY A 24 1.46 -14.19 -4.00
C GLY A 24 2.62 -14.05 -4.99
N VAL A 25 3.08 -12.83 -5.25
CA VAL A 25 4.18 -12.56 -6.19
C VAL A 25 5.35 -11.88 -5.48
N GLU A 26 6.56 -12.36 -5.78
CA GLU A 26 7.78 -11.80 -5.21
C GLU A 26 7.93 -10.34 -5.61
N GLY A 27 8.34 -9.50 -4.65
CA GLY A 27 8.53 -8.06 -4.87
C GLY A 27 7.24 -7.24 -4.93
N GLN A 28 6.07 -7.82 -4.63
CA GLN A 28 4.82 -7.06 -4.57
C GLN A 28 4.89 -5.90 -3.57
N ILE A 29 4.19 -4.81 -3.88
CA ILE A 29 4.05 -3.66 -3.01
C ILE A 29 2.86 -3.87 -2.08
N GLY A 30 2.94 -3.37 -0.85
CA GLY A 30 1.83 -3.37 0.10
C GLY A 30 1.99 -4.35 1.26
N LEU A 31 3.01 -5.22 1.27
CA LEU A 31 3.35 -6.11 2.39
C LEU A 31 4.70 -5.78 3.05
N GLU A 32 5.18 -4.55 2.90
CA GLU A 32 6.40 -4.06 3.55
C GLU A 32 6.30 -4.15 5.08
N ARG A 33 7.46 -4.14 5.75
CA ARG A 33 7.51 -4.39 7.19
C ARG A 33 6.83 -3.30 8.00
N ASN A 34 6.85 -2.06 7.50
CA ASN A 34 6.27 -0.90 8.16
C ASN A 34 5.80 0.13 7.12
N PRO A 35 4.95 1.09 7.52
CA PRO A 35 4.41 2.08 6.59
C PRO A 35 5.46 2.97 5.90
N ALA A 36 6.61 3.22 6.52
CA ALA A 36 7.65 4.07 5.90
C ALA A 36 8.28 3.36 4.70
N GLU A 37 8.60 2.07 4.82
CA GLU A 37 9.10 1.26 3.70
C GLU A 37 8.06 1.18 2.55
N TYR A 38 6.77 1.06 2.88
CA TYR A 38 5.71 1.11 1.86
C TYR A 38 5.67 2.46 1.14
N VAL A 39 5.77 3.56 1.88
CA VAL A 39 5.80 4.91 1.28
C VAL A 39 7.02 5.08 0.37
N GLU A 40 8.20 4.59 0.77
CA GLU A 40 9.40 4.61 -0.07
C GLU A 40 9.16 3.89 -1.40
N ARG A 41 8.58 2.70 -1.36
CA ARG A 41 8.26 1.90 -2.56
C ARG A 41 7.24 2.59 -3.46
N ILE A 42 6.22 3.21 -2.89
CA ILE A 42 5.23 3.99 -3.63
C ILE A 42 5.87 5.23 -4.26
N VAL A 43 6.74 5.96 -3.54
CA VAL A 43 7.45 7.12 -4.07
C VAL A 43 8.30 6.73 -5.28
N ASP A 44 8.99 5.59 -5.24
CA ASP A 44 9.76 5.11 -6.38
C ASP A 44 8.90 4.83 -7.62
N VAL A 45 7.71 4.27 -7.44
CA VAL A 45 6.73 4.11 -8.54
C VAL A 45 6.31 5.49 -9.08
N PHE A 46 6.00 6.44 -8.21
CA PHE A 46 5.55 7.76 -8.64
C PHE A 46 6.67 8.62 -9.25
N ARG A 47 7.95 8.34 -8.97
CA ARG A 47 9.08 8.92 -9.71
C ARG A 47 9.04 8.50 -11.18
N ALA A 48 8.77 7.23 -11.47
CA ALA A 48 8.60 6.77 -12.85
C ALA A 48 7.35 7.37 -13.51
N VAL A 49 6.24 7.51 -12.77
CA VAL A 49 5.03 8.21 -13.27
C VAL A 49 5.36 9.66 -13.63
N ARG A 50 6.19 10.35 -12.84
CA ARG A 50 6.59 11.72 -13.09
C ARG A 50 7.38 11.86 -14.40
N GLU A 51 8.17 10.88 -14.79
CA GLU A 51 8.95 10.93 -16.05
C GLU A 51 8.05 10.94 -17.29
N VAL A 52 6.87 10.33 -17.21
CA VAL A 52 5.91 10.27 -18.34
C VAL A 52 4.84 11.35 -18.27
N LEU A 53 4.66 12.02 -17.13
CA LEU A 53 3.63 13.06 -16.98
C LEU A 53 4.03 14.34 -17.71
N MET A 54 3.08 15.03 -18.35
CA MET A 54 3.26 16.40 -18.85
C MET A 54 3.57 17.37 -17.69
N ASP A 55 4.18 18.51 -18.00
CA ASP A 55 4.61 19.48 -16.98
C ASP A 55 3.41 20.09 -16.21
N ASP A 56 2.24 20.19 -16.88
CA ASP A 56 0.95 20.61 -16.34
C ASP A 56 0.01 19.43 -16.03
N GLY A 57 0.51 18.20 -16.10
CA GLY A 57 -0.29 17.00 -15.92
C GLY A 57 -0.74 16.78 -14.47
N THR A 58 -1.76 15.94 -14.30
CA THR A 58 -2.39 15.67 -13.00
C THR A 58 -2.27 14.21 -12.58
N VAL A 59 -2.16 13.98 -11.28
CA VAL A 59 -2.17 12.64 -10.68
C VAL A 59 -3.31 12.55 -9.67
N TRP A 60 -4.16 11.55 -9.85
CA TRP A 60 -5.23 11.18 -8.93
C TRP A 60 -4.87 9.84 -8.29
N LEU A 61 -4.55 9.89 -7.00
CA LEU A 61 -4.13 8.74 -6.22
C LEU A 61 -5.22 8.37 -5.22
N ASN A 62 -5.81 7.20 -5.41
CA ASN A 62 -6.73 6.60 -4.45
C ASN A 62 -5.95 5.68 -3.50
N LEU A 63 -5.94 6.00 -2.21
CA LEU A 63 -5.35 5.18 -1.16
C LEU A 63 -6.34 5.02 -0.01
N GLY A 64 -6.62 3.77 0.34
CA GLY A 64 -7.34 3.42 1.57
C GLY A 64 -6.37 3.24 2.73
N ASP A 65 -6.74 3.74 3.90
CA ASP A 65 -5.98 3.48 5.12
C ASP A 65 -6.42 2.14 5.75
N SER A 66 -5.46 1.30 6.13
CA SER A 66 -5.72 0.06 6.86
C SER A 66 -5.90 0.28 8.37
N TYR A 67 -6.01 1.53 8.82
CA TYR A 67 -6.03 1.90 10.25
C TYR A 67 -7.45 2.20 10.78
N THR A 68 -8.45 2.44 9.92
CA THR A 68 -9.83 2.69 10.33
C THR A 68 -10.65 1.39 10.47
N GLY A 69 -10.52 0.73 11.62
CA GLY A 69 -11.30 -0.45 11.99
C GLY A 69 -12.80 -0.23 12.27
N ASN A 70 -13.45 0.78 11.68
CA ASN A 70 -14.82 1.18 12.07
C ASN A 70 -15.74 1.57 10.90
N GLY A 71 -15.75 0.81 9.80
CA GLY A 71 -16.75 1.05 8.74
C GLY A 71 -16.70 0.19 7.48
N GLY A 72 -15.67 -0.61 7.29
CA GLY A 72 -15.61 -1.62 6.22
C GLY A 72 -15.07 -2.91 6.81
N GLN A 73 -15.50 -4.05 6.28
CA GLN A 73 -14.98 -5.37 6.65
C GLN A 73 -13.47 -5.44 6.33
N SER A 74 -12.66 -4.91 7.22
CA SER A 74 -11.22 -5.11 7.25
C SER A 74 -11.01 -6.59 7.58
N PRO A 75 -10.13 -7.32 6.85
CA PRO A 75 -9.77 -8.70 7.19
C PRO A 75 -9.17 -8.83 8.60
N GLN A 76 -8.83 -7.71 9.25
CA GLN A 76 -8.29 -7.62 10.60
C GLN A 76 -9.36 -7.80 11.70
N ALA A 77 -10.61 -8.17 11.38
CA ALA A 77 -11.67 -8.47 12.34
C ALA A 77 -11.62 -9.91 12.91
N GLY A 78 -10.44 -10.54 12.93
CA GLY A 78 -10.24 -11.85 13.55
C GLY A 78 -10.10 -11.79 15.08
N PRO A 79 -10.36 -12.89 15.82
CA PRO A 79 -10.27 -12.94 17.28
C PRO A 79 -8.89 -12.57 17.83
N LEU A 80 -7.84 -12.62 17.00
CA LEU A 80 -6.48 -12.16 17.34
C LEU A 80 -6.35 -10.63 17.56
N PHE A 81 -7.33 -9.82 17.17
CA PHE A 81 -7.27 -8.36 17.30
C PHE A 81 -8.20 -7.81 18.40
N LYS A 82 -8.90 -8.69 19.12
CA LYS A 82 -9.77 -8.32 20.23
C LYS A 82 -8.93 -7.89 21.45
N GLY A 83 -8.83 -6.58 21.67
CA GLY A 83 -8.29 -6.03 22.92
C GLY A 83 -6.96 -5.30 22.84
N ARG A 84 -6.43 -4.97 21.66
CA ARG A 84 -5.30 -4.03 21.56
C ARG A 84 -5.75 -2.62 21.92
N ARG A 85 -5.74 -2.32 23.23
CA ARG A 85 -5.81 -0.95 23.74
C ARG A 85 -4.71 -0.14 23.06
N ARG A 86 -5.14 0.99 22.52
CA ARG A 86 -4.35 2.00 21.82
C ARG A 86 -3.23 2.53 22.72
N GLN A 87 -2.07 1.87 22.72
CA GLN A 87 -0.86 2.45 23.31
C GLN A 87 -0.27 3.44 22.30
N ARG A 88 -0.70 4.70 22.48
CA ARG A 88 0.04 5.88 22.05
C ARG A 88 1.36 5.88 22.80
N GLU A 89 2.43 5.40 22.18
CA GLU A 89 3.84 5.72 22.47
C GLU A 89 4.72 4.62 21.84
N ASN A 90 5.38 4.95 20.73
CA ASN A 90 6.61 4.30 20.25
C ASN A 90 6.60 2.78 20.03
N VAL A 91 5.87 2.28 19.02
CA VAL A 91 6.03 0.88 18.57
C VAL A 91 6.44 0.81 17.11
N CYS A 92 7.68 1.20 16.85
CA CYS A 92 8.54 0.44 15.95
C CYS A 92 9.23 -0.60 16.84
N ARG A 93 8.64 -1.79 17.01
CA ARG A 93 9.29 -2.92 17.70
C ARG A 93 9.00 -4.22 16.98
N SER A 94 10.07 -4.71 16.35
CA SER A 94 10.47 -6.11 16.19
C SER A 94 9.48 -7.11 15.60
N ALA A 95 9.83 -7.55 14.38
CA ALA A 95 9.88 -8.95 13.94
C ALA A 95 9.20 -9.99 14.84
N ARG A 96 8.04 -10.49 14.38
CA ARG A 96 7.59 -11.90 14.41
C ARG A 96 6.08 -11.91 14.23
N VAL A 97 5.60 -11.99 12.99
CA VAL A 97 4.41 -12.77 12.65
C VAL A 97 4.58 -13.15 11.17
N VAL A 98 4.81 -14.43 10.89
CA VAL A 98 4.48 -14.99 9.57
C VAL A 98 2.97 -14.89 9.48
N PHE A 99 2.47 -13.96 8.66
CA PHE A 99 1.04 -13.67 8.54
C PHE A 99 0.39 -14.74 7.63
N GLU A 100 -0.05 -15.83 8.24
CA GLU A 100 -0.66 -17.00 7.57
C GLU A 100 -2.16 -16.80 7.25
N GLU A 101 -2.64 -15.57 6.98
CA GLU A 101 -4.04 -15.37 6.60
C GLU A 101 -4.31 -14.00 5.94
N LEU A 102 -3.67 -13.73 4.80
CA LEU A 102 -4.06 -12.62 3.92
C LEU A 102 -5.04 -13.14 2.85
N LYS A 103 -6.03 -12.32 2.48
CA LYS A 103 -6.97 -12.66 1.39
C LYS A 103 -6.16 -12.86 0.10
N ARG A 104 -5.93 -14.14 -0.23
CA ARG A 104 -5.37 -14.56 -1.50
C ARG A 104 -6.36 -14.19 -2.60
N LYS A 105 -5.88 -13.51 -3.64
CA LYS A 105 -6.70 -13.22 -4.82
C LYS A 105 -6.56 -14.39 -5.80
N GLU A 106 -7.68 -14.98 -6.22
CA GLU A 106 -7.69 -15.88 -7.37
C GLU A 106 -7.53 -15.05 -8.66
N LEU A 107 -6.69 -15.52 -9.58
CA LEU A 107 -6.43 -14.89 -10.87
C LEU A 107 -7.64 -14.98 -11.80
#